data_AF-A0A0A6UH63-F1
#
_entry.id   AF-A0A0A6UH63-F1
#
_cell.length_a   1.000
_cell.length_b   1.000
_cell.length_c   1.000
_cell.angle_alpha   90.00
_cell.angle_beta   90.00
_cell.angle_gamma   90.00
#
_symmetry.space_group_name_H-M   'P 1'
#
loop_
_entity.id
_entity.type
_entity.pdbx_description
1 polymer ?
#
loop_
_entity_poly.entity_id
_entity_poly.type
_entity_poly.pdbx_seq_one_letter_code
_entity_poly.pdbx_strand_id
1 'polypeptide(L)' 'MAEESGPSEAVIARARSERFGALPPRIHPGDQVELVETRRLDARPATALSLEQERALHTAA' A
#
# COMPACT_ATOMS: atom_id res chain seq x y z
N MET A 1 -5.05 28.79 3.38
CA MET A 1 -4.87 27.38 3.78
C MET A 1 -5.57 26.53 2.73
N ALA A 2 -4.82 25.91 1.81
CA ALA A 2 -5.40 25.09 0.77
C ALA A 2 -5.43 23.65 1.28
N GLU A 3 -6.62 23.11 1.52
CA GLU A 3 -6.79 21.67 1.70
C GLU A 3 -6.52 21.01 0.35
N GLU A 4 -5.35 20.39 0.21
CA GLU A 4 -5.10 19.44 -0.87
C GLU A 4 -6.05 18.27 -0.68
N SER A 5 -7.23 18.38 -1.27
CA SER A 5 -8.18 17.29 -1.42
C SER A 5 -7.56 16.31 -2.40
N GLY A 6 -6.76 15.38 -1.87
CA GLY A 6 -6.20 14.29 -2.65
C GLY A 6 -7.33 13.55 -3.39
N PRO A 7 -7.04 12.93 -4.55
CA PRO A 7 -8.06 12.20 -5.30
C PRO A 7 -8.69 11.17 -4.38
N SER A 8 -10.03 11.11 -4.38
CA SER A 8 -10.76 10.18 -3.52
C SER A 8 -10.31 8.74 -3.78
N GLU A 9 -10.40 7.90 -2.76
CA GLU A 9 -9.95 6.50 -2.81
C GLU A 9 -10.56 5.73 -4.00
N ALA A 10 -11.79 6.08 -4.39
CA ALA A 10 -12.47 5.55 -5.57
C ALA A 10 -11.75 5.89 -6.89
N VAL A 11 -11.17 7.08 -7.02
CA VAL A 11 -10.40 7.50 -8.20
C VAL A 11 -9.09 6.72 -8.30
N ILE A 12 -8.40 6.53 -7.17
CA ILE A 12 -7.16 5.74 -7.11
C ILE A 12 -7.43 4.27 -7.43
N ALA A 13 -8.50 3.70 -6.87
CA ALA A 13 -8.92 2.31 -7.13
C ALA A 13 -9.27 2.09 -8.60
N ARG A 14 -9.97 3.06 -9.22
CA ARG A 14 -10.33 3.03 -10.64
C ARG A 14 -9.09 3.08 -11.54
N ALA A 15 -8.17 4.03 -11.31
CA ALA A 15 -6.95 4.15 -12.09
C ALA A 15 -6.04 2.90 -12.01
N ARG A 16 -5.97 2.24 -10.84
CA ARG A 16 -5.25 0.96 -10.71
C ARG A 16 -5.94 -0.15 -11.48
N SER A 17 -7.27 -0.25 -11.40
CA SER A 17 -8.04 -1.27 -12.10
C SER A 17 -7.93 -1.14 -13.62
N GLU A 18 -7.94 0.09 -14.14
CA GLU A 18 -7.75 0.38 -15.56
C GLU A 18 -6.34 0.00 -16.05
N ARG A 19 -5.31 0.17 -15.20
CA ARG A 19 -3.91 -0.07 -15.57
C ARG A 19 -3.47 -1.53 -15.44
N PHE A 20 -4.04 -2.28 -14.51
CA PHE A 20 -3.59 -3.64 -14.17
C PHE A 20 -4.68 -4.71 -14.34
N GLY A 21 -5.90 -4.32 -14.71
CA GLY A 21 -7.08 -5.17 -14.70
C GLY A 21 -7.65 -5.31 -13.29
N ALA A 22 -8.97 -5.47 -13.20
CA ALA A 22 -9.63 -5.85 -11.96
C ALA A 22 -9.46 -7.36 -11.76
N LEU A 23 -8.71 -7.76 -10.73
CA LEU A 23 -8.74 -9.16 -10.28
C LEU A 23 -10.07 -9.40 -9.57
N PRO A 24 -10.75 -10.53 -9.84
CA PRO A 24 -11.96 -10.87 -9.10
C PRO A 24 -11.64 -10.97 -7.60
N PRO A 25 -12.60 -10.65 -6.72
CA PRO A 25 -12.39 -10.80 -5.29
C PRO A 25 -12.00 -12.25 -4.99
N ARG A 26 -10.93 -12.41 -4.21
CA ARG A 26 -10.41 -13.74 -3.87
C ARG A 26 -11.29 -14.47 -2.84
N ILE A 27 -12.12 -13.73 -2.09
CA ILE A 27 -12.98 -14.24 -1.02
C ILE A 27 -14.41 -13.76 -1.31
N HIS A 28 -15.37 -14.69 -1.25
CA HIS A 28 -16.79 -14.45 -1.48
C HIS A 28 -17.60 -14.61 -0.19
N PRO A 29 -18.81 -14.03 -0.12
CA PRO A 29 -19.72 -14.27 1.01
C PRO A 29 -20.04 -15.75 1.17
N GLY A 30 -19.84 -16.29 2.38
CA GLY A 30 -20.09 -17.71 2.69
C GLY A 30 -18.84 -18.60 2.61
N ASP A 31 -17.72 -18.08 2.10
CA ASP A 31 -16.46 -18.82 2.11
C ASP A 31 -15.98 -19.06 3.55
N GLN A 32 -15.57 -20.29 3.85
CA GLN A 32 -14.80 -20.58 5.05
C GLN A 32 -13.32 -20.34 4.74
N VAL A 33 -12.72 -19.39 5.44
CA VAL A 33 -11.31 -19.03 5.27
C VAL A 33 -10.56 -19.13 6.59
N GLU A 34 -9.30 -19.56 6.52
CA GLU A 34 -8.39 -19.52 7.66
C GLU A 34 -7.67 -18.17 7.69
N LEU A 35 -7.77 -17.48 8.82
CA LEU A 35 -7.04 -16.22 9.03
C LEU A 35 -5.68 -16.54 9.63
N VAL A 36 -4.62 -16.11 8.94
CA VAL A 36 -3.24 -16.24 9.42
C VAL A 36 -2.76 -14.87 9.85
N GLU A 37 -2.20 -14.78 11.06
CA GLU A 37 -1.55 -13.56 11.51
C GLU A 37 -0.30 -13.29 10.64
N THR A 38 -0.33 -12.19 9.91
CA THR A 38 0.83 -11.70 9.17
C THR A 38 1.44 -10.50 9.86
N ARG A 39 2.69 -10.15 9.49
CA ARG A 39 3.32 -8.89 9.90
C ARG A 39 2.35 -7.71 9.71
N ARG A 40 2.25 -6.83 10.70
CA ARG A 40 1.38 -5.65 10.63
C ARG A 40 1.86 -4.75 9.49
N LEU A 41 0.92 -4.26 8.66
CA LEU A 41 1.22 -3.34 7.57
C LEU A 41 1.82 -2.02 8.07
N ASP A 42 1.43 -1.57 9.27
CA ASP A 42 1.95 -0.35 9.91
C ASP A 42 3.31 -0.57 10.60
N ALA A 43 3.76 -1.82 10.71
CA ALA A 43 5.11 -2.10 11.17
C ALA A 43 6.06 -1.80 10.02
N ARG A 44 6.73 -0.65 10.11
CA ARG A 44 7.90 -0.35 9.28
C ARG A 44 8.79 -1.61 9.29
N PRO A 45 9.14 -2.20 8.14
CA PRO A 45 9.98 -3.38 8.12
C PRO A 45 11.21 -3.12 8.98
N ALA A 46 11.65 -4.08 9.80
CA ALA A 46 12.85 -3.88 10.63
C ALA A 46 14.10 -3.53 9.78
N THR A 47 14.06 -3.83 8.48
CA THR A 47 15.08 -3.54 7.47
C THR A 47 14.83 -2.24 6.70
N ALA A 48 13.73 -1.54 6.95
CA ALA A 48 13.47 -0.25 6.32
C ALA A 48 14.42 0.78 6.91
N LEU A 49 15.28 1.32 6.05
CA LEU A 49 16.18 2.40 6.42
C LEU A 49 15.37 3.59 6.91
N SER A 50 15.93 4.34 7.85
CA SER A 50 15.39 5.67 8.19
C SER A 50 15.52 6.58 6.96
N LEU A 51 14.67 7.60 6.86
CA LEU A 51 14.76 8.59 5.77
C LEU A 51 16.15 9.24 5.73
N GLU A 52 16.78 9.41 6.88
CA GLU A 52 18.14 9.94 7.01
C GLU A 52 19.19 8.98 6.44
N GLN A 53 19.04 7.67 6.68
CA GLN A 53 19.91 6.64 6.12
C GLN A 53 19.76 6.53 4.59
N GLU A 54 18.54 6.63 4.06
CA GLU A 54 18.30 6.66 2.61
C GLU A 54 18.95 7.88 1.95
N ARG A 55 18.81 9.06 2.57
CA ARG A 55 19.44 10.30 2.09
C ARG A 55 20.96 10.21 2.09
N ALA A 56 21.54 9.69 3.16
CA ALA A 56 22.99 9.56 3.29
C ALA A 56 23.59 8.70 2.17
N LEU A 57 22.96 7.59 1.82
CA LEU A 57 23.39 6.73 0.71
C LEU A 57 23.27 7.44 -0.65
N HIS A 58 22.20 8.19 -0.87
CA HIS A 58 21.99 8.93 -2.12
C HIS A 58 22.98 10.09 -2.32
N THR A 59 23.42 10.73 -1.24
CA THR A 59 24.43 11.81 -1.30
C THR A 59 25.88 11.31 -1.32
N ALA A 60 26.10 10.02 -1.07
CA ALA A 60 27.43 9.40 -1.05
C ALA A 60 27.83 8.77 -2.39
N ALA A 61 26.96 8.79 -3.39
CA ALA A 61 27.21 8.33 -4.77
C ALA A 61 27.40 9.54 -5.69
#